data_AF-A0A498MTR4-F1
#
_entry.id   AF-A0A498MTR4-F1
#
_cell.length_a   1.000
_cell.length_b   1.000
_cell.length_c   1.000
_cell.angle_alpha   90.00
_cell.angle_beta   90.00
_cell.angle_gamma   90.00
#
_symmetry.space_group_name_H-M   'P 1'
#
loop_
_entity.id
_entity.type
_entity.pdbx_description
1 polymer ?
#
loop_
_entity_poly.entity_id
_entity_poly.type
_entity_poly.pdbx_seq_one_letter_code
_entity_poly.pdbx_strand_id
1 'polypeptide(L)'
;MIDSGAALNIINKDIVEKFNIPTQPCIPPIRIKAINDTLIDHGIHHQTKTVKLQVGLLHQENITLYVVDSPKFLEIGLIEKVILFRIVK
;
A
#
# COMPACT_ATOMS: atom_id res chain seq x y z
N MET A 1 -8.79 -0.67 -6.78
CA MET A 1 -8.13 -1.36 -7.92
C MET A 1 -7.77 -2.75 -7.44
N ILE A 2 -8.03 -3.80 -8.24
CA ILE A 2 -7.55 -5.16 -7.96
C ILE A 2 -6.35 -5.38 -8.86
N ASP A 3 -5.24 -5.81 -8.28
CA ASP A 3 -4.00 -6.08 -9.01
C ASP A 3 -3.44 -7.43 -8.59
N SER A 4 -3.65 -8.44 -9.44
CA SER A 4 -3.18 -9.81 -9.18
C SER A 4 -1.66 -9.97 -9.31
N GLY A 5 -0.97 -8.98 -9.89
CA GLY A 5 0.48 -8.95 -9.97
C GLY A 5 1.15 -8.26 -8.78
N ALA A 6 0.35 -7.69 -7.86
CA ALA A 6 0.85 -7.01 -6.67
C ALA A 6 1.49 -8.00 -5.70
N ALA A 7 2.68 -7.66 -5.22
CA ALA A 7 3.31 -8.42 -4.14
C ALA A 7 2.73 -8.08 -2.75
N LEU A 8 2.07 -6.92 -2.62
CA LEU A 8 1.54 -6.38 -1.37
C LEU A 8 0.15 -5.79 -1.57
N ASN A 9 -0.68 -5.90 -0.54
CA ASN A 9 -1.94 -5.16 -0.47
C ASN A 9 -1.66 -3.76 0.09
N ILE A 10 -1.92 -2.72 -0.71
CA ILE A 10 -1.55 -1.35 -0.38
C ILE A 10 -2.81 -0.50 -0.16
N ILE A 11 -2.75 0.42 0.80
CA ILE A 11 -3.78 1.43 1.05
C ILE A 11 -3.14 2.82 1.14
N ASN A 12 -3.85 3.81 0.59
CA ASN A 12 -3.46 5.21 0.67
C ASN A 12 -3.65 5.73 2.11
N LYS A 13 -2.64 6.42 2.63
CA LYS A 13 -2.66 7.04 3.97
C LYS A 13 -3.84 7.97 4.21
N ASP A 14 -4.26 8.76 3.23
CA ASP A 14 -5.38 9.68 3.36
C ASP A 14 -6.70 8.92 3.66
N ILE A 15 -6.85 7.69 3.15
CA ILE A 15 -7.99 6.82 3.45
C ILE A 15 -7.90 6.31 4.89
N VAL A 16 -6.72 5.88 5.31
CA VAL A 16 -6.46 5.41 6.68
C VAL A 16 -6.81 6.50 7.69
N GLU A 17 -6.37 7.73 7.44
CA GLU A 17 -6.64 8.90 8.28
C GLU A 17 -8.12 9.29 8.25
N LYS A 18 -8.72 9.41 7.06
CA LYS A 18 -10.12 9.79 6.90
C LYS A 18 -11.08 8.87 7.65
N PHE A 19 -10.79 7.56 7.70
CA PHE A 19 -11.64 6.57 8.35
C PHE A 19 -11.12 6.12 9.72
N ASN A 20 -10.06 6.75 10.24
CA ASN A 20 -9.41 6.38 11.50
C ASN A 20 -9.09 4.88 11.60
N ILE A 21 -8.60 4.28 10.52
CA ILE A 21 -8.28 2.85 10.47
C ILE A 21 -7.07 2.61 11.39
N PRO A 22 -7.15 1.73 12.40
CA PRO A 22 -6.04 1.48 13.29
C PRO A 22 -4.82 0.93 12.54
N THR A 23 -3.63 1.49 12.85
CA THR A 23 -2.36 1.05 12.27
C THR A 23 -1.41 0.51 13.33
N GLN A 24 -0.35 -0.14 12.86
CA GLN A 24 0.79 -0.61 13.63
C GLN A 24 2.07 -0.45 12.81
N PRO A 25 3.24 -0.26 13.45
CA PRO A 25 4.49 -0.11 12.72
C PRO A 25 4.92 -1.40 12.00
N CYS A 26 5.63 -1.24 10.90
CA CYS A 26 6.38 -2.30 10.22
C CYS A 26 7.81 -2.29 10.76
N ILE A 27 8.22 -3.36 11.43
CA ILE A 27 9.56 -3.50 12.02
C ILE A 27 10.18 -4.81 11.52
N PRO A 28 11.23 -4.77 10.67
CA PRO A 28 11.80 -3.57 10.05
C PRO A 28 10.86 -2.95 8.98
N PRO A 29 11.07 -1.68 8.59
CA PRO A 29 10.35 -1.08 7.46
C PRO A 29 10.54 -1.89 6.18
N ILE A 30 9.49 -1.98 5.36
CA ILE A 30 9.57 -2.69 4.08
C ILE A 30 10.21 -1.77 3.06
N ARG A 31 11.38 -2.17 2.55
CA ARG A 31 12.08 -1.42 1.51
C ARG A 31 11.41 -1.67 0.16
N ILE A 32 11.07 -0.59 -0.53
CA ILE A 32 10.59 -0.63 -1.91
C ILE A 32 11.72 -0.17 -2.81
N LYS A 33 11.98 -0.96 -3.85
CA LYS A 33 12.90 -0.57 -4.93
C LYS A 33 12.14 -0.49 -6.25
N ALA A 34 12.54 0.48 -7.06
CA ALA A 34 12.22 0.52 -8.47
C ALA A 34 12.89 -0.65 -9.22
N ILE A 35 12.46 -0.89 -10.46
CA ILE A 35 13.05 -1.92 -11.34
C ILE A 35 14.54 -1.69 -11.59
N ASN A 36 15.01 -0.44 -11.49
CA ASN A 36 16.42 -0.06 -11.61
C ASN A 36 17.18 -0.04 -10.27
N ASP A 37 16.70 -0.79 -9.25
CA ASP A 37 17.24 -0.85 -7.89
C ASP A 37 17.24 0.46 -7.09
N THR A 38 16.70 1.55 -7.63
CA THR A 38 16.59 2.81 -6.90
C THR A 38 15.61 2.65 -5.75
N LEU A 39 16.05 2.99 -4.53
CA LEU A 39 15.17 2.98 -3.37
C LEU A 39 14.10 4.06 -3.55
N ILE A 40 12.83 3.66 -3.46
CA ILE A 40 11.73 4.61 -3.53
C ILE A 40 11.37 5.01 -2.10
N ASP A 41 11.66 6.27 -1.79
CA ASP A 41 11.41 6.89 -0.49
C ASP A 41 12.09 6.13 0.69
N HIS A 42 11.65 6.38 1.91
CA HIS A 42 12.09 5.70 3.14
C HIS A 42 11.52 4.27 3.30
N GLY A 43 10.67 3.81 2.36
CA GLY A 43 9.97 2.53 2.40
C GLY A 43 8.64 2.60 3.15
N ILE A 44 8.00 1.44 3.36
CA ILE A 44 6.73 1.36 4.08
C ILE A 44 7.00 1.14 5.57
N HIS A 45 6.53 2.08 6.39
CA HIS A 45 6.73 2.09 7.84
C HIS A 45 5.51 1.63 8.64
N HIS A 46 4.33 1.57 8.02
CA HIS A 46 3.08 1.27 8.72
C HIS A 46 2.22 0.30 7.92
N GLN A 47 1.48 -0.52 8.66
CA GLN A 47 0.43 -1.38 8.14
C GLN A 47 -0.81 -1.19 9.01
N THR A 48 -1.99 -1.50 8.47
CA THR A 48 -3.21 -1.55 9.28
C THR A 48 -3.08 -2.69 10.31
N LYS A 49 -3.82 -2.60 11.41
CA LYS A 49 -4.23 -3.82 12.11
C LYS A 49 -5.10 -4.66 11.17
N THR A 50 -5.28 -5.94 11.46
CA THR A 50 -6.13 -6.82 10.62
C THR A 50 -7.53 -6.19 10.49
N VAL A 51 -7.93 -5.96 9.24
CA VAL A 51 -9.24 -5.44 8.88
C VAL A 51 -10.09 -6.57 8.34
N LYS A 52 -11.36 -6.62 8.74
CA LYS A 52 -12.35 -7.50 8.11
C LYS A 52 -12.89 -6.84 6.86
N LEU A 53 -12.60 -7.42 5.70
CA LEU A 53 -13.10 -6.98 4.41
C LEU A 53 -14.24 -7.90 3.99
N GLN A 54 -15.40 -7.29 3.67
CA GLN A 54 -16.50 -8.00 3.03
C GLN A 54 -16.25 -7.99 1.51
N VAL A 55 -16.10 -9.18 0.91
CA VAL A 55 -15.91 -9.36 -0.52
C VAL A 55 -17.18 -9.95 -1.12
N GLY A 56 -17.95 -9.12 -1.82
CA GLY A 56 -19.27 -9.52 -2.30
C GLY A 56 -20.25 -9.79 -1.14
N LEU A 57 -21.27 -10.61 -1.38
CA LEU A 57 -22.36 -10.81 -0.41
C LEU A 57 -22.06 -11.87 0.67
N LEU A 58 -21.26 -12.88 0.36
CA LEU A 58 -21.18 -14.11 1.15
C LEU A 58 -19.79 -14.43 1.69
N HIS A 59 -18.81 -13.55 1.49
CA HIS A 59 -17.42 -13.84 1.82
C HIS A 59 -16.78 -12.71 2.62
N GLN A 60 -16.14 -13.10 3.72
CA GLN A 60 -15.38 -12.20 4.58
C GLN A 60 -13.94 -12.66 4.65
N GLU A 61 -13.03 -11.70 4.55
CA GLU A 61 -11.60 -11.92 4.58
C GLU A 61 -10.94 -11.05 5.63
N ASN A 62 -9.95 -11.61 6.32
CA ASN A 62 -9.10 -10.87 7.24
C ASN A 62 -7.84 -10.44 6.50
N ILE A 63 -7.70 -9.13 6.27
CA ILE A 63 -6.60 -8.58 5.46
C ILE A 63 -5.81 -7.54 6.24
N THR A 64 -4.50 -7.52 5.99
CA THR A 64 -3.60 -6.45 6.42
C THR A 64 -3.18 -5.65 5.20
N LEU A 65 -3.27 -4.32 5.30
CA LEU A 65 -2.93 -3.39 4.22
C LEU A 65 -1.73 -2.55 4.62
N TYR A 66 -0.79 -2.38 3.70
CA TYR A 66 0.41 -1.57 3.88
C TYR A 66 0.12 -0.12 3.50
N VAL A 67 0.49 0.80 4.38
CA VAL A 67 0.15 2.21 4.24
C VAL A 67 1.24 2.93 3.45
N VAL A 68 0.86 3.55 2.33
CA VAL A 68 1.75 4.39 1.51
C VAL A 68 1.22 5.82 1.49
N ASP A 69 2.14 6.80 1.47
CA ASP A 69 1.76 8.19 1.27
C ASP A 69 1.14 8.42 -0.11
N SER A 70 0.25 9.40 -0.21
CA SER A 70 -0.30 9.84 -1.49
C SER A 70 0.83 10.32 -2.42
N PRO A 71 0.82 9.93 -3.72
CA PRO A 71 1.76 10.52 -4.66
C PRO A 71 1.50 12.02 -4.74
N LYS A 72 2.51 12.82 -4.35
CA LYS A 72 2.47 14.27 -4.54
C LYS A 72 2.66 14.52 -6.02
N PHE A 73 1.64 15.07 -6.70
CA PHE A 73 1.77 15.55 -8.06
C PHE A 73 2.85 16.65 -8.09
N LEU A 74 4.07 16.29 -8.49
CA LEU A 74 5.10 17.21 -8.93
C LEU A 74 5.50 16.78 -10.33
N GLU A 75 5.12 17.60 -11.32
CA GLU A 75 5.46 17.60 -12.75
C GLU A 75 6.48 16.56 -13.23
N ILE A 76 6.08 15.30 -13.29
CA ILE A 76 6.56 14.34 -14.26
C ILE A 76 5.31 13.56 -14.63
N GLY A 77 4.96 13.52 -15.92
CA GLY A 77 3.75 12.91 -16.47
C GLY A 77 3.67 11.39 -16.30
N LEU A 78 3.73 10.90 -15.05
CA LEU A 78 3.54 9.53 -14.68
C LEU A 78 2.45 9.42 -13.60
N ILE A 79 1.24 9.23 -14.12
CA ILE A 79 0.30 8.20 -13.65
C ILE A 79 -0.69 8.60 -12.53
N GLU A 80 -1.92 8.94 -12.95
CA GLU A 80 -3.20 8.83 -12.21
C GLU A 80 -3.59 7.40 -11.79
N LYS A 81 -2.63 6.47 -11.66
CA LYS A 81 -2.88 5.09 -11.27
C LYS A 81 -2.02 4.76 -10.06
N VAL A 82 -2.71 4.35 -9.01
CA VAL A 82 -2.18 3.60 -7.85
C VAL A 82 -0.84 2.94 -8.20
N ILE A 83 0.24 3.45 -7.58
CA ILE A 83 1.60 3.00 -7.86
C ILE A 83 1.72 1.54 -7.38
N LEU A 84 1.78 0.63 -8.36
CA LEU A 84 2.00 -0.80 -8.16
C LEU A 84 3.50 -1.07 -8.07
N PHE A 85 4.00 -1.42 -6.90
CA PHE A 85 5.36 -1.94 -6.77
C PHE A 85 5.36 -3.46 -6.89
N ARG A 86 5.92 -3.97 -7.99
CA ARG A 86 6.31 -5.37 -8.11
C ARG A 86 7.55 -5.60 -7.25
N ILE A 87 7.37 -6.17 -6.06
CA ILE A 87 8.51 -6.64 -5.26
C ILE A 87 8.94 -8.00 -5.83
N VAL A 88 10.05 -8.03 -6.55
CA VAL A 88 10.72 -9.26 -6.96
C VAL A 88 11.66 -9.68 -5.83
N LYS A 89 11.60 -10.96 -5.43
CA LYS A 89 12.45 -11.55 -4.39
C LYS A 89 13.92 -11.55 -4.79
#